data_AF-A0A7Y6IAF4-F1
#
_entry.id   AF-A0A7Y6IAF4-F1
#
_cell.length_a   1.000
_cell.length_b   1.000
_cell.length_c   1.000
_cell.angle_alpha   90.00
_cell.angle_beta   90.00
_cell.angle_gamma   90.00
#
_symmetry.space_group_name_H-M   'P 1'
#
loop_
_entity.id
_entity.type
_entity.pdbx_description
1 polymer ?
#
loop_
_entity_poly.entity_id
_entity_poly.type
_entity_poly.pdbx_seq_one_letter_code
_entity_poly.pdbx_strand_id
1 'polypeptide(L)'
;MSKMDDFQGDQRRLLREMLTSGEPHFEVRLTLVKTEEGGRQGRIVHGYRPQLWIGQRLASGDMIHWDSRLYPRSDRGIKPGETGKALMFLLSLPSAVLQVGEHLEFYEGRRRVAIGEVLSAVNLP
;
A
#
# COMPACT_ATOMS: atom_id res chain seq x y z
N MET A 1 19.89 14.22 2.28
CA MET A 1 18.82 14.00 3.28
C MET A 1 18.30 12.59 3.10
N SER A 2 18.38 11.75 4.13
CA SER A 2 17.95 10.35 4.04
C SER A 2 16.42 10.28 4.13
N LYS A 3 15.77 9.49 3.28
CA LYS A 3 14.30 9.23 3.32
C LYS A 3 13.82 8.63 4.67
N MET A 4 14.73 8.32 5.59
CA MET A 4 14.47 7.75 6.92
C MET A 4 14.18 8.79 8.01
N ASP A 5 14.52 10.07 7.82
CA ASP A 5 14.44 11.06 8.89
C ASP A 5 12.99 11.43 9.28
N ASP A 6 12.03 11.22 8.38
CA ASP A 6 10.61 11.57 8.54
C ASP A 6 9.79 10.60 9.41
N PHE A 7 10.38 9.50 9.87
CA PHE A 7 9.68 8.49 10.69
C PHE A 7 9.97 8.68 12.19
N GLN A 8 8.95 8.63 13.04
CA GLN A 8 9.09 8.75 14.50
C GLN A 8 9.13 7.39 15.21
N GLY A 9 9.97 7.26 16.25
CA GLY A 9 9.95 6.19 17.27
C GLY A 9 9.62 4.78 16.76
N ASP A 10 8.39 4.33 17.01
CA ASP A 10 7.88 3.01 16.64
C ASP A 10 7.89 2.75 15.12
N GLN A 11 7.71 3.78 14.30
CA GLN A 11 7.84 3.65 12.84
C GLN A 11 9.28 3.37 12.43
N ARG A 12 10.29 3.86 13.16
CA ARG A 12 11.70 3.52 12.86
C ARG A 12 12.04 2.09 13.24
N ARG A 13 11.46 1.58 14.33
CA ARG A 13 11.62 0.19 14.74
C ARG A 13 10.91 -0.74 13.76
N LEU A 14 9.65 -0.47 13.45
CA LEU A 14 8.89 -1.18 12.41
C LEU A 14 9.62 -1.11 11.08
N LEU A 15 10.07 0.08 10.64
CA LEU A 15 10.91 0.18 9.44
C LEU A 15 12.10 -0.74 9.57
N ARG A 16 12.93 -0.62 10.61
CA ARG A 16 14.15 -1.42 10.76
C ARG A 16 13.89 -2.92 10.69
N GLU A 17 12.92 -3.42 11.45
CA GLU A 17 12.52 -4.83 11.43
C GLU A 17 12.06 -5.26 10.02
N MET A 18 11.42 -4.35 9.30
CA MET A 18 11.01 -4.56 7.91
C MET A 18 12.16 -4.44 6.91
N LEU A 19 13.11 -3.52 7.09
CA LEU A 19 14.29 -3.36 6.24
C LEU A 19 15.17 -4.61 6.32
N THR A 20 15.19 -5.27 7.49
CA THR A 20 15.95 -6.52 7.69
C THR A 20 15.30 -7.76 7.07
N SER A 21 14.05 -7.70 6.59
CA SER A 21 13.40 -8.88 5.98
C SER A 21 13.89 -9.15 4.55
N GLY A 22 14.61 -8.22 3.92
CA GLY A 22 15.14 -8.35 2.56
C GLY A 22 14.07 -8.32 1.46
N GLU A 23 12.80 -8.10 1.81
CA GLU A 23 11.73 -8.00 0.83
C GLU A 23 11.62 -6.55 0.33
N PRO A 24 11.75 -6.28 -0.98
CA PRO A 24 11.56 -4.94 -1.53
C PRO A 24 10.19 -4.34 -1.20
N HIS A 25 10.22 -3.09 -0.77
CA HIS A 25 9.03 -2.34 -0.38
C HIS A 25 8.76 -1.25 -1.41
N PHE A 26 7.51 -0.81 -1.52
CA PHE A 26 7.14 0.31 -2.37
C PHE A 26 6.69 1.48 -1.52
N GLU A 27 7.16 2.68 -1.82
CA GLU A 27 6.45 3.87 -1.38
C GLU A 27 5.33 4.14 -2.38
N VAL A 28 4.11 4.23 -1.87
CA VAL A 28 2.90 4.47 -2.68
C VAL A 28 2.19 5.73 -2.22
N ARG A 29 1.59 6.45 -3.16
CA ARG A 29 0.54 7.44 -2.89
C ARG A 29 -0.79 6.75 -3.06
N LEU A 30 -1.71 6.94 -2.13
CA LEU A 30 -3.05 6.38 -2.22
C LEU A 30 -4.12 7.40 -1.82
N THR A 31 -5.27 7.32 -2.47
CA THR A 31 -6.48 8.06 -2.12
C THR A 31 -7.54 7.05 -1.71
N LEU A 32 -8.03 7.16 -0.47
CA LEU A 32 -9.13 6.32 -0.03
C LEU A 32 -10.44 6.78 -0.67
N VAL A 33 -11.23 5.83 -1.14
CA VAL A 33 -12.59 6.11 -1.63
C VAL A 33 -13.42 6.71 -0.49
N LYS A 34 -14.21 7.74 -0.78
CA LYS A 34 -15.03 8.39 0.23
C LYS A 34 -16.11 7.45 0.76
N THR A 35 -16.55 7.68 1.98
CA THR A 35 -17.61 6.88 2.60
C THR A 35 -18.90 6.91 1.77
N GLU A 36 -19.29 8.09 1.29
CA GLU A 36 -20.48 8.32 0.48
C GLU A 36 -20.40 7.68 -0.93
N GLU A 37 -19.19 7.37 -1.40
CA GLU A 37 -18.94 6.67 -2.67
C GLU A 37 -18.83 5.15 -2.47
N GLY A 38 -19.17 4.66 -1.28
CA GLY A 38 -19.10 3.23 -0.93
C GLY A 38 -17.73 2.78 -0.45
N GLY A 39 -16.86 3.69 -0.01
CA GLY A 39 -15.57 3.37 0.59
C GLY A 39 -15.65 2.77 2.00
N ARG A 40 -14.54 2.88 2.73
CA ARG A 40 -14.49 2.48 4.14
C ARG A 40 -15.21 3.51 5.01
N GLN A 41 -15.73 3.07 6.16
CA GLN A 41 -16.25 3.97 7.21
C GLN A 41 -15.12 4.55 8.07
N GLY A 42 -14.08 3.76 8.29
CA GLY A 42 -12.94 4.10 9.12
C GLY A 42 -11.67 4.31 8.32
N ARG A 43 -10.72 5.02 8.93
CA ARG A 43 -9.37 5.17 8.41
C ARG A 43 -8.64 3.85 8.26
N ILE A 44 -7.59 3.86 7.44
CA ILE A 44 -6.57 2.80 7.46
C ILE A 44 -5.45 3.20 8.43
N VAL A 45 -4.87 2.21 9.12
CA VAL A 45 -3.78 2.38 10.08
C VAL A 45 -2.62 1.45 9.72
N HIS A 46 -1.50 1.52 10.46
CA HIS A 46 -0.35 0.66 10.24
C HIS A 46 -0.74 -0.84 10.24
N GLY A 47 -0.20 -1.58 9.27
CA GLY A 47 -0.45 -3.01 9.14
C GLY A 47 -1.78 -3.37 8.46
N TYR A 48 -2.49 -2.39 7.89
CA TYR A 48 -3.70 -2.63 7.12
C TYR A 48 -3.43 -3.57 5.93
N ARG A 49 -4.29 -4.56 5.69
CA ARG A 49 -4.08 -5.62 4.68
C ARG A 49 -5.20 -5.66 3.63
N PRO A 50 -5.19 -4.75 2.65
CA PRO A 50 -6.11 -4.82 1.53
C PRO A 50 -5.66 -5.84 0.48
N GLN A 51 -6.61 -6.29 -0.32
CA GLN A 51 -6.35 -6.98 -1.57
C GLN A 51 -5.90 -5.96 -2.61
N LEU A 52 -4.81 -6.24 -3.33
CA LEU A 52 -4.26 -5.42 -4.39
C LEU A 52 -4.68 -5.98 -5.75
N TRP A 53 -5.10 -5.10 -6.66
CA TRP A 53 -5.27 -5.40 -8.07
C TRP A 53 -4.37 -4.51 -8.91
N ILE A 54 -3.68 -5.14 -9.86
CA ILE A 54 -2.66 -4.52 -10.73
C ILE A 54 -2.99 -4.77 -12.21
N GLY A 55 -4.27 -4.73 -12.57
CA GLY A 55 -4.73 -4.95 -13.95
C GLY A 55 -4.75 -6.41 -14.42
N GLN A 56 -4.21 -7.35 -13.64
CA GLN A 56 -4.13 -8.76 -14.02
C GLN A 56 -5.49 -9.49 -13.91
N ARG A 57 -5.73 -10.41 -14.85
CA ARG A 57 -6.95 -11.22 -14.94
C ARG A 57 -6.63 -12.67 -15.29
N LEU A 58 -7.47 -13.59 -14.85
CA LEU A 58 -7.48 -14.98 -15.31
C LEU A 58 -8.02 -15.05 -16.74
N ALA A 59 -7.83 -16.19 -17.41
CA ALA A 59 -8.41 -16.44 -18.74
C ALA A 59 -9.96 -16.37 -18.74
N SER A 60 -10.60 -16.60 -17.60
CA SER A 60 -12.05 -16.41 -17.41
C SER A 60 -12.48 -14.94 -17.42
N GLY A 61 -11.55 -14.00 -17.30
CA GLY A 61 -11.81 -12.57 -17.13
C GLY A 61 -11.88 -12.12 -15.66
N ASP A 62 -11.84 -13.05 -14.70
CA ASP A 62 -11.85 -12.73 -13.27
C ASP A 62 -10.58 -11.98 -12.84
N MET A 63 -10.72 -11.03 -11.92
CA MET A 63 -9.59 -10.26 -11.38
C MET A 63 -8.70 -11.13 -10.49
N ILE A 64 -7.38 -11.00 -10.65
CA ILE A 64 -6.41 -11.62 -9.74
C ILE A 64 -6.10 -10.61 -8.63
N HIS A 65 -6.51 -10.96 -7.41
CA HIS A 65 -6.21 -10.17 -6.22
C HIS A 65 -4.99 -10.72 -5.51
N TRP A 66 -4.06 -9.84 -5.19
CA TRP A 66 -2.84 -10.13 -4.46
C TRP A 66 -2.93 -9.63 -3.03
N ASP A 67 -2.22 -10.28 -2.11
CA ASP A 67 -2.20 -9.83 -0.74
C ASP A 67 -1.15 -8.74 -0.56
N SER A 68 -1.57 -7.63 0.05
CA SER A 68 -0.67 -6.53 0.37
C SER A 68 -0.77 -6.12 1.83
N ARG A 69 0.23 -5.40 2.31
CA ARG A 69 0.19 -4.73 3.61
C ARG A 69 0.63 -3.28 3.46
N LEU A 70 -0.13 -2.37 4.05
CA LEU A 70 0.09 -0.94 4.01
C LEU A 70 0.45 -0.39 5.39
N TYR A 71 1.42 0.52 5.40
CA TYR A 71 1.84 1.30 6.56
C TYR A 71 1.78 2.78 6.18
N PRO A 72 0.65 3.45 6.47
CA PRO A 72 0.55 4.90 6.31
C PRO A 72 1.74 5.63 6.95
N ARG A 73 2.25 6.67 6.31
CA ARG A 73 3.30 7.52 6.91
C ARG A 73 2.79 8.31 8.12
N SER A 74 1.51 8.64 8.12
CA SER A 74 0.80 9.33 9.20
C SER A 74 0.54 8.39 10.38
N ASP A 75 0.92 8.81 11.59
CA ASP A 75 0.60 8.15 12.87
C ASP A 75 -0.91 8.02 13.09
N ARG A 76 -1.67 9.00 12.60
CA ARG A 76 -3.13 9.03 12.65
C ARG A 76 -3.76 8.18 11.55
N GLY A 77 -3.02 7.60 10.61
CA GLY A 77 -3.56 6.90 9.46
C GLY A 77 -4.10 7.82 8.35
N ILE A 78 -4.88 7.26 7.42
CA ILE A 78 -5.50 7.98 6.28
C ILE A 78 -7.01 7.74 6.32
N LYS A 79 -7.84 8.79 6.30
CA LYS A 79 -9.30 8.69 6.33
C LYS A 79 -9.91 8.53 4.92
N PRO A 80 -11.15 8.01 4.82
CA PRO A 80 -11.90 8.03 3.56
C PRO A 80 -11.91 9.43 2.93
N GLY A 81 -11.65 9.50 1.63
CA GLY A 81 -11.53 10.75 0.87
C GLY A 81 -10.19 11.48 0.97
N GLU A 82 -9.30 11.08 1.88
CA GLU A 82 -7.97 11.66 2.00
C GLU A 82 -6.97 10.94 1.09
N THR A 83 -5.98 11.71 0.62
CA THR A 83 -4.77 11.21 -0.03
C THR A 83 -3.63 11.18 0.96
N GLY A 84 -2.89 10.07 1.01
CA GLY A 84 -1.69 9.94 1.84
C GLY A 84 -0.63 9.06 1.20
N LYS A 85 0.55 9.05 1.83
CA LYS A 85 1.63 8.14 1.47
C LYS A 85 1.65 6.95 2.41
N ALA A 86 2.01 5.78 1.90
CA ALA A 86 2.24 4.59 2.69
C ALA A 86 3.44 3.80 2.16
N LEU A 87 4.04 3.00 3.04
CA LEU A 87 4.86 1.88 2.59
C LEU A 87 3.96 0.69 2.30
N MET A 88 4.18 0.03 1.17
CA MET A 88 3.46 -1.15 0.72
C MET A 88 4.39 -2.35 0.61
N PHE A 89 3.85 -3.49 1.04
CA PHE A 89 4.47 -4.81 0.97
C PHE A 89 3.59 -5.70 0.13
N LEU A 90 4.21 -6.45 -0.78
CA LEU A 90 3.57 -7.54 -1.49
C LEU A 90 3.83 -8.83 -0.73
N LEU A 91 2.79 -9.55 -0.37
CA LEU A 91 2.89 -10.74 0.49
C LEU A 91 2.91 -12.04 -0.30
N SER A 92 2.33 -12.03 -1.49
CA SER A 92 2.17 -13.22 -2.33
C SER A 92 2.64 -12.99 -3.78
N LEU A 93 3.30 -11.86 -4.03
CA LEU A 93 3.67 -11.43 -5.37
C LEU A 93 5.13 -10.95 -5.39
N PRO A 94 5.97 -11.42 -6.33
CA PRO A 94 7.33 -10.92 -6.47
C PRO A 94 7.32 -9.42 -6.75
N SER A 95 8.20 -8.66 -6.11
CA SER A 95 8.31 -7.21 -6.30
C SER A 95 8.68 -6.77 -7.70
N ALA A 96 9.38 -7.60 -8.47
CA ALA A 96 9.80 -7.28 -9.83
C ALA A 96 8.63 -6.97 -10.78
N VAL A 97 7.39 -7.23 -10.37
CA VAL A 97 6.19 -6.98 -11.17
C VAL A 97 5.68 -5.54 -11.11
N LEU A 98 6.08 -4.74 -10.11
CA LEU A 98 5.63 -3.35 -9.99
C LEU A 98 6.70 -2.38 -10.47
N GLN A 99 6.26 -1.37 -11.22
CA GLN A 99 7.10 -0.28 -11.71
C GLN A 99 6.71 1.05 -11.05
N VAL A 100 7.63 2.02 -11.08
CA VAL A 100 7.31 3.39 -10.67
C VAL A 100 6.30 3.99 -11.64
N GLY A 101 5.27 4.65 -11.11
CA GLY A 101 4.14 5.18 -11.87
C GLY A 101 3.00 4.18 -12.10
N GLU A 102 3.17 2.90 -11.71
CA GLU A 102 2.14 1.88 -11.86
C GLU A 102 0.88 2.27 -11.05
N HIS A 103 -0.29 2.16 -11.68
CA HIS A 103 -1.57 2.37 -11.03
C HIS A 103 -1.96 1.14 -10.21
N LEU A 104 -2.42 1.37 -8.99
CA LEU A 104 -2.81 0.32 -8.05
C LEU A 104 -4.26 0.52 -7.64
N GLU A 105 -5.00 -0.57 -7.53
CA GLU A 105 -6.34 -0.55 -6.93
C GLU A 105 -6.39 -1.47 -5.71
N PHE A 106 -7.01 -1.01 -4.63
CA PHE A 106 -7.08 -1.74 -3.37
C PHE A 106 -8.52 -2.09 -3.02
N TYR A 107 -8.73 -3.30 -2.52
CA TYR A 107 -10.03 -3.91 -2.31
C TYR A 107 -10.18 -4.54 -0.92
N GLU A 108 -11.44 -4.63 -0.48
CA GLU A 108 -11.91 -5.48 0.61
C GLU A 108 -13.05 -6.36 0.08
N GLY A 109 -12.72 -7.61 -0.25
CA GLY A 109 -13.63 -8.45 -1.01
C GLY A 109 -13.88 -7.83 -2.39
N ARG A 110 -15.15 -7.58 -2.73
CA ARG A 110 -15.53 -6.97 -4.02
C ARG A 110 -15.50 -5.44 -4.04
N ARG A 111 -15.25 -4.81 -2.90
CA ARG A 111 -15.37 -3.36 -2.73
C ARG A 111 -14.02 -2.70 -2.90
N ARG A 112 -13.90 -1.78 -3.87
CA ARG A 112 -12.73 -0.92 -4.00
C ARG A 112 -12.71 0.11 -2.87
N VAL A 113 -11.59 0.19 -2.16
CA VAL A 113 -11.42 1.05 -0.98
C VAL A 113 -10.36 2.11 -1.18
N ALA A 114 -9.45 1.94 -2.13
CA ALA A 114 -8.48 2.95 -2.50
C ALA A 114 -8.01 2.79 -3.95
N ILE A 115 -7.51 3.88 -4.50
CA ILE A 115 -6.65 3.89 -5.69
C ILE A 115 -5.27 4.39 -5.26
N GLY A 116 -4.23 3.99 -5.98
CA GLY A 116 -2.88 4.41 -5.67
C GLY A 116 -1.94 4.37 -6.86
N GLU A 117 -0.70 4.78 -6.58
CA GLU A 117 0.39 4.88 -7.54
C GLU A 117 1.70 4.57 -6.84
N VAL A 118 2.55 3.78 -7.49
CA VAL A 118 3.92 3.51 -7.02
C VAL A 118 4.78 4.74 -7.22
N LEU A 119 5.29 5.33 -6.14
CA LEU A 119 6.18 6.49 -6.20
C LEU A 119 7.65 6.10 -6.33
N SER A 120 8.08 5.06 -5.60
CA SER A 120 9.44 4.53 -5.70
C SER A 120 9.52 3.11 -5.18
N ALA A 121 10.36 2.30 -5.82
CA ALA A 121 10.88 1.08 -5.21
C ALA A 121 11.87 1.48 -4.09
N VAL A 122 11.67 0.91 -2.92
CA VAL A 122 12.58 1.00 -1.78
C VAL A 122 13.41 -0.27 -1.82
N ASN A 123 14.45 -0.25 -2.65
CA ASN A 123 15.53 -1.23 -2.57
C ASN A 123 16.43 -0.80 -1.43
N LEU A 124 16.51 -1.62 -0.39
CA LEU A 124 17.44 -1.38 0.69
C LEU A 124 18.68 -2.22 0.42
N PRO A 125 19.88 -1.64 0.60
CA PRO A 125 21.14 -2.32 0.38
C PRO A 125 21.31 -3.54 1.30
#